data_AF-A0A1Y3U3L6-F1
#
_entry.id   AF-A0A1Y3U3L6-F1
#
_cell.length_a   1.000
_cell.length_b   1.000
_cell.length_c   1.000
_cell.angle_alpha   90.00
_cell.angle_beta   90.00
_cell.angle_gamma   90.00
#
_symmetry.space_group_name_H-M   'P 1'
#
loop_
_entity.id
_entity.type
_entity.pdbx_description
1 polymer ?
#
loop_
_entity_poly.entity_id
_entity_poly.type
_entity_poly.pdbx_seq_one_letter_code
_entity_poly.pdbx_strand_id
1 'polypeptide(L)' 'MYRTEVVRQRAFAKDTADAITEKANEMELQGWKLVTSSLVYGPPVKTALVFWREGEQGSEQSTQAAS' A
#
# COMPACT_ATOMS: atom_id res chain seq x y z
N MET A 1 5.11 -4.65 -7.77
CA MET A 1 5.05 -5.28 -6.43
C MET A 1 3.80 -4.79 -5.71
N TYR A 2 3.06 -5.70 -5.05
CA TYR A 2 1.90 -5.34 -4.24
C TYR A 2 2.25 -5.33 -2.75
N ARG A 3 1.64 -4.42 -1.99
CA ARG A 3 1.73 -4.34 -0.53
C ARG A 3 0.35 -4.04 0.04
N THR A 4 0.01 -4.67 1.17
CA THR A 4 -1.25 -4.41 1.88
C THR A 4 -0.96 -3.78 3.23
N GLU A 5 -1.59 -2.66 3.52
CA GLU A 5 -1.61 -2.04 4.84
C GLU A 5 -3.00 -2.17 5.46
N VAL A 6 -3.06 -2.23 6.79
CA VAL A 6 -4.32 -2.43 7.51
C VAL A 6 -4.54 -1.28 8.48
N VAL A 7 -5.66 -0.58 8.33
CA VAL A 7 -6.10 0.47 9.24
C VAL A 7 -7.24 -0.07 10.09
N ARG A 8 -7.07 -0.04 11.41
CA ARG A 8 -8.14 -0.44 12.34
C ARG A 8 -9.21 0.64 12.38
N GLN A 9 -10.48 0.25 12.34
CA GLN A 9 -11.58 1.17 12.58
C GLN A 9 -11.46 1.77 13.98
N ARG A 10 -11.57 3.09 14.07
CA ARG A 10 -11.54 3.87 15.31
C ARG A 10 -12.97 4.12 15.81
N ALA A 11 -13.09 4.74 16.97
CA ALA A 11 -14.39 5.00 17.62
C ALA A 11 -15.33 5.82 16.72
N PHE A 12 -14.79 6.77 15.96
CA PHE A 12 -15.55 7.59 15.03
C PHE A 12 -15.16 7.31 13.57
N ALA A 13 -16.16 7.39 12.68
CA ALA A 13 -15.96 7.19 11.24
C ALA A 13 -14.96 8.20 10.67
N LYS A 14 -15.01 9.45 11.14
CA LYS A 14 -14.07 10.52 10.76
C LYS A 14 -12.63 10.12 11.08
N ASP A 15 -12.35 9.70 12.31
CA ASP A 15 -10.99 9.31 12.72
C ASP A 15 -10.45 8.13 11.90
N THR A 16 -11.34 7.24 11.44
CA THR A 16 -10.98 6.12 10.57
C THR A 16 -10.62 6.61 9.17
N ALA A 17 -11.41 7.53 8.61
CA ALA A 17 -11.13 8.16 7.32
C ALA A 17 -9.82 8.96 7.35
N ASP A 18 -9.57 9.70 8.43
CA ASP A 18 -8.33 10.45 8.64
C ASP A 18 -7.13 9.50 8.68
N ALA A 19 -7.24 8.37 9.40
CA ALA A 19 -6.17 7.36 9.47
C ALA A 19 -5.91 6.66 8.13
N ILE A 20 -6.96 6.40 7.34
CA ILE A 20 -6.82 5.85 5.99
C ILE A 20 -6.07 6.85 5.09
N THR A 21 -6.44 8.13 5.18
CA THR A 21 -5.83 9.21 4.39
C THR A 21 -4.36 9.40 4.76
N GLU A 22 -4.04 9.44 6.05
CA GLU A 22 -2.67 9.49 6.57
C GLU A 22 -1.82 8.33 6.01
N LYS A 23 -2.32 7.09 6.11
CA LYS A 23 -1.61 5.91 5.59
C LYS A 23 -1.43 5.95 4.08
N ALA A 24 -2.44 6.40 3.33
CA ALA A 24 -2.36 6.52 1.88
C ALA A 24 -1.30 7.54 1.46
N ASN A 25 -1.26 8.71 2.12
CA ASN A 25 -0.28 9.76 1.85
C ASN A 25 1.15 9.30 2.19
N GLU A 26 1.34 8.63 3.33
CA GLU A 26 2.64 8.04 3.70
C GLU A 26 3.17 7.06 2.64
N MET A 27 2.27 6.25 2.08
CA MET A 27 2.61 5.26 1.05
C MET A 27 2.90 5.93 -0.30
N GLU A 28 2.15 6.97 -0.66
CA GLU A 28 2.40 7.77 -1.85
C GLU A 28 3.77 8.46 -1.81
N LEU A 29 4.17 9.01 -0.66
CA LEU A 29 5.52 9.57 -0.45
C LEU A 29 6.64 8.53 -0.63
N GLN A 30 6.35 7.25 -0.42
CA GLN A 30 7.26 6.12 -0.64
C GLN A 30 7.17 5.54 -2.08
N GLY A 31 6.42 6.20 -2.97
CA GLY A 31 6.23 5.82 -4.37
C GLY A 31 5.17 4.73 -4.59
N TRP A 32 4.37 4.39 -3.59
CA TRP A 32 3.31 3.39 -3.72
C TRP A 32 1.98 4.04 -4.11
N LYS A 33 1.29 3.47 -5.09
CA LYS A 33 -0.04 3.92 -5.54
C LYS A 33 -1.12 3.06 -4.92
N LEU A 34 -2.13 3.69 -4.30
CA LEU A 34 -3.32 2.96 -3.81
C LEU A 34 -4.12 2.45 -5.01
N VAL A 35 -4.40 1.15 -5.05
CA VAL A 35 -5.14 0.49 -6.14
C VAL A 35 -6.56 0.16 -5.72
N THR A 36 -6.75 -0.30 -4.49
CA THR A 36 -8.07 -0.61 -3.96
C THR A 36 -8.07 -0.58 -2.44
N SER A 37 -9.27 -0.49 -1.85
CA SER A 37 -9.49 -0.65 -0.43
C SER A 37 -10.70 -1.57 -0.20
N SER A 38 -10.68 -2.32 0.90
CA SER A 38 -11.76 -3.22 1.25
C SER A 38 -11.98 -3.28 2.76
N LEU A 39 -13.23 -3.39 3.18
CA LEU A 39 -13.59 -3.64 4.56
C LEU A 39 -13.29 -5.10 4.91
N VAL A 40 -12.54 -5.30 5.98
CA VAL A 40 -12.26 -6.61 6.56
C VAL A 40 -13.16 -6.78 7.77
N TYR A 41 -14.19 -7.60 7.62
CA TYR A 41 -15.15 -7.91 8.68
C TYR A 41 -14.54 -8.85 9.73
N GLY A 42 -14.83 -8.58 10.99
CA GLY A 42 -14.32 -9.30 12.17
C GLY A 42 -14.08 -8.31 13.32
N PRO A 43 -14.11 -8.72 14.60
CA PRO A 43 -13.81 -7.81 15.71
C PRO A 43 -12.28 -7.75 15.96
N PRO A 44 -11.63 -6.57 15.88
CA PRO A 44 -12.15 -5.27 15.45
C PRO A 44 -12.21 -5.14 13.93
N VAL A 45 -13.18 -4.37 13.42
CA VAL A 45 -13.32 -4.10 11.98
C VAL A 45 -12.11 -3.31 11.49
N LYS A 46 -11.66 -3.59 10.27
CA LYS A 46 -10.49 -2.96 9.66
C LYS A 46 -10.76 -2.60 8.22
N THR A 47 -9.94 -1.73 7.67
CA THR A 47 -9.86 -1.45 6.24
C THR A 47 -8.50 -1.92 5.75
N ALA A 48 -8.48 -2.82 4.77
CA ALA A 48 -7.29 -3.17 4.03
C ALA A 48 -7.10 -2.18 2.89
N LEU A 49 -5.88 -1.65 2.76
CA LEU A 49 -5.45 -0.74 1.69
C LEU A 49 -4.41 -1.49 0.86
N VAL A 50 -4.70 -1.71 -0.42
CA VAL A 50 -3.83 -2.44 -1.34
C VAL A 50 -3.12 -1.46 -2.24
N PHE A 51 -1.79 -1.46 -2.16
CA PHE A 51 -0.92 -0.59 -2.92
C PHE A 51 -0.11 -1.36 -3.95
N TRP A 52 0.22 -0.69 -5.04
CA TRP A 52 1.13 -1.15 -6.07
C TRP A 52 2.26 -0.17 -6.25
N ARG A 53 3.48 -0.69 -6.38
CA ARG A 53 4.65 0.05 -6.86
C ARG A 53 5.28 -0.74 -7.99
N GLU A 54 5.79 -0.04 -8.99
CA GLU A 54 6.67 -0.67 -9.97
C GLU A 54 7.85 -1.30 -9.22
N GLY A 55 8.13 -2.57 -9.50
CA GLY A 55 9.35 -3.18 -8.95
C GLY A 55 10.54 -2.47 -9.59
N GLU A 56 11.64 -2.30 -8.85
CA GLU A 56 12.93 -2.22 -9.54
C GLU A 56 13.07 -3.57 -10.25
N GLN A 57 12.67 -3.62 -11.53
CA GLN A 57 13.23 -4.62 -12.43
C GLN A 57 14.72 -4.37 -12.33
N GLY A 58 15.42 -5.34 -11.74
CA GLY A 58 16.85 -5.28 -11.60
C GLY A 58 17.42 -4.83 -12.94
N SER A 59 18.33 -3.87 -12.87
CA SER A 59 19.41 -3.75 -13.84
C SER A 59 20.09 -5.13 -13.91
N GLU A 60 19.51 -6.08 -14.65
CA GLU A 60 20.26 -7.17 -15.23
C GLU A 60 21.12 -6.49 -16.30
N GLN A 61 22.24 -5.99 -15.79
CA GLN A 61 23.41 -5.59 -16.52
C GLN A 61 23.64 -6.67 -17.57
N SER A 62 23.23 -6.38 -18.80
CA SER A 62 23.73 -7.08 -19.99
C SER A 62 25.23 -6.84 -20.02
N THR A 63 25.95 -7.62 -19.23
CA THR A 63 27.39 -7.75 -19.34
C THR A 63 27.58 -8.59 -20.58
N GLN A 64 27.61 -7.88 -21.70
CA GLN A 64 28.44 -8.12 -22.85
C GLN A 64 29.42 -9.29 -22.64
N ALA A 65 28.98 -10.51 -22.95
CA ALA A 65 29.89 -11.59 -23.26
C ALA A 65 30.27 -11.42 -24.73
N ALA A 66 31.24 -10.54 -24.97
CA ALA A 66 32.05 -10.61 -26.16
C ALA A 66 33.04 -11.77 -25.95
N SER A 67 32.88 -12.85 -26.71
CA SER A 67 33.92 -13.82 -27.08
C SER A 67 33.44 -14.64 -28.26
#